data_AF-A0A552ERH1-F1
#
_entry.id   AF-A0A552ERH1-F1
#
_cell.length_a   1.000
_cell.length_b   1.000
_cell.length_c   1.000
_cell.angle_alpha   90.00
_cell.angle_beta   90.00
_cell.angle_gamma   90.00
#
_symmetry.space_group_name_H-M   'P 1'
#
loop_
_entity.id
_entity.type
_entity.pdbx_description
1 polymer ?
#
loop_
_entity_poly.entity_id
_entity_poly.type
_entity_poly.pdbx_seq_one_letter_code
_entity_poly.pdbx_strand_id
1 'polypeptide(L)'
;MARREPNDPRKAVPNTSHSGVPSPPVDFDIYQDLARLQEMIFDSFHIPLTRWTMIDEGQIAEQIDIIYETVPPAVQKALAILQEEQEIITKAEEYAQQVLRSAQQRAAQILDESGIIQQAERQAAQIRQRVQQECESLQQQTLDEIEQMRHSTLQEVQQLRQKTQAECHEIQKGADDYAEAVLEDLDRQLGQMLQVIRNGRQQVRPKPTSSKNLPGERP
;
A
#
# COMPACT_ATOMS: atom_id res chain seq x y z
N MET A 1 18.98 -11.25 9.68
CA MET A 1 17.89 -10.93 10.61
C MET A 1 18.49 -10.26 11.83
N ALA A 2 18.47 -8.91 11.91
CA ALA A 2 18.91 -8.16 13.07
C ALA A 2 17.69 -7.41 13.63
N ARG A 3 17.19 -7.85 14.79
CA ARG A 3 16.11 -7.16 15.52
C ARG A 3 16.69 -5.86 16.09
N ARG A 4 16.17 -4.72 15.64
CA ARG A 4 16.29 -3.43 16.33
C ARG A 4 15.19 -3.37 17.40
N GLU A 5 15.58 -3.21 18.66
CA GLU A 5 14.65 -2.88 19.73
C GLU A 5 14.07 -1.48 19.52
N PRO A 6 12.79 -1.24 19.86
CA PRO A 6 12.18 0.09 19.78
C PRO A 6 12.61 0.94 20.97
N ASN A 7 13.26 2.07 20.66
CA ASN A 7 13.61 3.12 21.61
C ASN A 7 12.32 3.83 22.07
N ASP A 8 11.87 3.57 23.29
CA ASP A 8 10.67 4.15 23.89
C ASP A 8 10.93 5.62 24.31
N PRO A 9 10.26 6.61 23.70
CA PRO A 9 10.51 8.02 23.99
C PRO A 9 9.91 8.50 25.33
N ARG A 10 9.33 7.61 26.15
CA ARG A 10 8.66 8.00 27.42
C ARG A 10 9.51 7.85 28.69
N LYS A 11 10.80 7.48 28.59
CA LYS A 11 11.70 7.43 29.75
C LYS A 11 12.81 8.48 29.66
N ALA A 12 12.51 9.68 30.16
CA ALA A 12 13.41 10.53 30.95
C ALA A 12 12.84 11.95 30.94
N VAL A 13 11.77 12.18 31.70
CA VAL A 13 11.52 13.53 32.22
C VAL A 13 12.28 13.58 33.55
N PRO A 14 13.38 14.33 33.68
CA PRO A 14 13.98 14.53 34.98
C PRO A 14 13.00 15.37 35.79
N ASN A 15 12.46 14.79 36.86
CA ASN A 15 11.75 15.53 37.89
C ASN A 15 12.73 16.56 38.47
N THR A 16 12.64 17.81 38.03
CA THR A 16 13.23 18.95 38.74
C THR A 16 12.35 19.21 39.95
N SER A 17 12.58 18.39 40.96
CA SER A 17 12.12 18.58 42.32
C SER A 17 12.77 19.86 42.85
N HIS A 18 11.95 20.82 43.26
CA HIS A 18 12.26 21.89 44.21
C HIS A 18 13.74 22.35 44.23
N SER A 19 14.11 23.26 43.34
CA SER A 19 15.17 24.22 43.66
C SER A 19 14.59 25.26 44.62
N GLY A 20 14.54 24.90 45.91
CA GLY A 20 14.47 25.90 46.96
C GLY A 20 15.73 26.75 46.82
N VAL A 21 15.58 27.94 46.23
CA VAL A 21 16.62 28.96 46.28
C VAL A 21 16.82 29.25 47.77
N PRO A 22 17.98 28.95 48.37
CA PRO A 22 18.28 29.50 49.67
C PRO A 22 18.48 30.99 49.40
N SER A 23 17.49 31.81 49.76
CA SER A 23 17.74 33.24 49.88
C SER A 23 18.93 33.39 50.82
N PRO A 24 20.03 34.03 50.40
CA PRO A 24 21.09 34.36 51.34
C PRO A 24 20.45 35.25 52.42
N PRO A 25 20.72 35.02 53.72
CA PRO A 25 20.37 36.00 54.73
C PRO A 25 21.24 37.22 54.43
N VAL A 26 20.64 38.19 53.76
CA VAL A 26 21.24 39.50 53.53
C VAL A 26 21.06 40.23 54.86
N ASP A 27 21.83 39.85 55.88
CA ASP A 27 21.97 40.60 57.14
C ASP A 27 22.77 41.87 56.82
N PHE A 28 22.13 42.77 56.07
CA PHE A 28 22.58 44.13 55.90
C PHE A 28 21.70 44.96 56.81
N ASP A 29 22.19 45.08 58.03
CA ASP A 29 21.58 45.81 59.11
C ASP A 29 21.70 47.33 58.91
N ILE A 30 21.52 47.81 57.68
CA ILE A 30 21.42 49.24 57.33
C ILE A 30 20.37 49.92 58.21
N TYR A 31 19.28 49.21 58.49
CA TYR A 31 18.25 49.65 59.41
C TYR A 31 18.73 49.72 60.87
N GLN A 32 19.61 48.81 61.32
CA GLN A 32 20.18 48.89 62.67
C GLN A 32 21.23 50.00 62.76
N ASP A 33 22.03 50.22 61.72
CA ASP A 33 23.01 51.31 61.69
C ASP A 33 22.35 52.69 61.63
N LEU A 34 21.27 52.82 60.87
CA LEU A 34 20.43 54.02 60.86
C LEU A 34 19.66 54.19 62.18
N ALA A 35 19.17 53.10 62.78
CA ALA A 35 18.51 53.14 64.07
C ALA A 35 19.47 53.52 65.20
N ARG A 36 20.73 53.07 65.14
CA ARG A 36 21.80 53.44 66.07
C ARG A 36 22.19 54.91 65.92
N LEU A 37 22.30 55.41 64.68
CA LEU A 37 22.48 56.84 64.41
C LEU A 37 21.31 57.66 64.94
N GLN A 38 20.08 57.17 64.79
CA GLN A 38 18.89 57.79 65.35
C GLN A 38 18.91 57.78 66.89
N GLU A 39 19.25 56.66 67.53
CA GLU A 39 19.36 56.52 69.00
C GLU A 39 20.41 57.50 69.56
N MET A 40 21.56 57.66 68.91
CA MET A 40 22.58 58.63 69.30
C MET A 40 22.11 60.09 69.18
N ILE A 41 21.21 60.39 68.25
CA ILE A 41 20.56 61.71 68.11
C ILE A 41 19.43 61.90 69.15
N PHE A 42 18.80 60.83 69.63
CA PHE A 42 17.74 60.87 70.65
C PHE A 42 18.26 60.88 72.10
N ASP A 43 19.35 60.16 72.40
CA ASP A 43 19.95 60.06 73.75
C ASP A 43 20.93 61.20 74.06
N SER A 44 21.20 62.07 73.09
CA SER A 44 22.11 63.19 73.24
C SER A 44 21.54 64.30 74.13
N PHE A 45 22.43 65.04 74.80
CA PHE A 45 22.05 66.05 75.77
C PHE A 45 21.28 67.21 75.10
N HIS A 46 19.97 67.24 75.33
CA HIS A 46 19.09 68.31 74.85
C HIS A 46 19.17 69.52 75.78
N ILE A 47 19.47 70.70 75.24
CA ILE A 47 19.53 71.93 76.02
C ILE A 47 18.09 72.46 76.22
N PRO A 48 17.56 72.53 77.45
CA PRO A 48 16.20 73.02 77.69
C PRO A 48 16.07 74.49 77.27
N LEU A 49 14.95 74.84 76.62
CA LEU A 49 14.64 76.13 75.95
C LEU A 49 15.34 76.41 74.61
N THR A 50 16.21 75.53 74.09
CA THR A 50 16.75 75.66 72.72
C THR A 50 16.47 74.40 71.88
N ARG A 51 16.50 74.53 70.55
CA ARG A 51 16.38 73.39 69.63
C ARG A 51 17.73 72.71 69.37
N TRP A 52 18.71 72.89 70.25
CA TRP A 52 20.09 72.45 70.02
C TRP A 52 20.36 71.19 70.84
N THR A 53 20.83 70.15 70.14
CA THR A 53 21.20 68.86 70.72
C THR A 53 22.71 68.72 70.66
N MET A 54 23.34 68.41 71.81
CA MET A 54 24.78 68.22 71.90
C MET A 54 25.11 66.76 71.63
N ILE A 55 25.70 66.50 70.47
CA ILE A 55 26.07 65.15 70.00
C ILE A 55 27.59 65.05 70.01
N ASP A 56 28.10 63.88 70.41
CA ASP A 56 29.52 63.55 70.30
C ASP A 56 29.91 63.45 68.83
N GLU A 57 30.68 64.43 68.35
CA GLU A 57 31.16 64.52 66.97
C GLU A 57 31.92 63.26 66.53
N GLY A 58 32.69 62.64 67.44
CA GLY A 58 33.48 61.45 67.12
C GLY A 58 32.62 60.22 66.86
N GLN A 59 31.64 59.98 67.74
CA GLN A 59 30.79 58.81 67.64
C GLN A 59 29.83 58.92 66.44
N ILE A 60 29.25 60.10 66.19
CA ILE A 60 28.34 60.28 65.04
C ILE A 60 29.09 60.22 63.70
N ALA A 61 30.31 60.74 63.63
CA ALA A 61 31.15 60.63 62.45
C ALA A 61 31.50 59.16 62.14
N GLU A 62 31.91 58.39 63.15
CA GLU A 62 32.20 56.95 63.01
C GLU A 62 30.97 56.17 62.51
N GLN A 63 29.78 56.48 63.03
CA GLN A 63 28.54 55.83 62.59
C GLN A 63 28.16 56.23 61.15
N ILE A 64 28.39 57.48 60.74
CA ILE A 64 28.18 57.91 59.35
C ILE A 64 29.19 57.23 58.41
N ASP A 65 30.45 57.09 58.82
CA ASP A 65 31.49 56.41 58.05
C ASP A 65 31.11 54.93 57.83
N ILE A 66 30.62 54.23 58.86
CA ILE A 66 30.12 52.85 58.75
C ILE A 66 28.98 52.76 57.73
N ILE A 67 28.01 53.68 57.76
CA ILE A 67 26.89 53.71 56.80
C ILE A 67 27.43 53.97 55.39
N TYR A 68 28.40 54.87 55.24
CA TYR A 68 28.99 55.22 53.96
C TYR A 68 29.85 54.09 53.38
N GLU A 69 30.49 53.27 54.21
CA GLU A 69 31.23 52.09 53.78
C GLU A 69 30.30 50.91 53.45
N THR A 70 29.17 50.78 54.15
CA THR A 70 28.32 49.57 54.11
C THR A 70 27.17 49.67 53.10
N VAL A 71 26.54 50.84 52.93
CA VAL A 71 25.35 51.00 52.07
C VAL A 71 25.67 50.91 50.57
N PRO A 72 26.69 51.60 50.02
CA PRO A 72 26.99 51.54 48.59
C PRO A 72 27.24 50.12 48.05
N PRO A 73 28.05 49.24 48.68
CA PRO A 73 28.23 47.88 48.18
C PRO A 73 26.96 47.03 48.30
N ALA A 74 26.07 47.31 49.28
CA ALA A 74 24.78 46.63 49.39
C ALA A 74 23.86 46.98 48.22
N VAL A 75 23.76 48.27 47.87
CA VAL A 75 22.97 48.73 46.71
C VAL A 75 23.55 48.21 45.40
N GLN A 76 24.88 48.18 45.25
CA GLN A 76 25.53 47.59 44.07
C GLN A 76 25.23 46.10 43.92
N LYS A 77 25.26 45.34 45.02
CA LYS A 77 24.88 43.92 45.03
C LYS A 77 23.41 43.74 44.64
N ALA A 78 22.49 44.54 45.18
CA ALA A 78 21.08 44.47 44.83
C ALA A 78 20.83 44.77 43.34
N LEU A 79 21.48 45.79 42.78
CA LEU A 79 21.41 46.10 41.35
C LEU A 79 21.98 44.98 40.48
N ALA A 80 23.09 44.34 40.90
CA ALA A 80 23.66 43.21 40.18
C ALA A 80 22.70 42.01 40.15
N ILE A 81 22.03 41.70 41.27
CA ILE A 81 21.03 40.64 41.35
C ILE A 81 19.84 40.94 40.41
N LEU A 82 19.35 42.19 40.39
CA LEU A 82 18.27 42.60 39.48
C LEU A 82 18.67 42.47 38.01
N GLN A 83 19.92 42.80 37.67
CA GLN A 83 20.45 42.61 36.32
C GLN A 83 20.52 41.13 35.95
N GLU A 84 21.00 40.29 36.86
CA GLU A 84 21.08 38.85 36.67
C GLU A 84 19.69 38.22 36.51
N GLU A 85 18.71 38.63 37.33
CA GLU A 85 17.31 38.21 37.20
C GLU A 85 16.75 38.55 35.81
N GLN A 86 16.96 39.79 35.34
CA GLN A 86 16.49 40.21 34.03
C GLN A 86 17.14 39.41 32.90
N GLU A 87 18.43 39.07 33.04
CA GLU A 87 19.14 38.22 32.10
C GLU A 87 18.58 36.79 32.09
N ILE A 88 18.29 36.22 33.27
CA ILE A 88 17.67 34.90 33.40
C ILE A 88 16.29 34.88 32.75
N ILE A 89 15.45 35.90 33.01
CA ILE A 89 14.12 36.03 32.40
C ILE A 89 14.25 36.06 30.88
N THR A 90 15.14 36.90 30.35
CA THR A 90 15.33 37.03 28.90
C THR A 90 15.78 35.71 28.28
N LYS A 91 16.74 35.01 28.90
CA LYS A 91 17.19 33.68 28.45
C LYS A 91 16.08 32.64 28.51
N ALA A 92 15.26 32.66 29.57
CA ALA A 92 14.14 31.75 29.72
C ALA A 92 13.06 32.01 28.64
N GLU A 93 12.77 33.27 28.32
CA GLU A 93 11.86 33.66 27.26
C GLU A 93 12.38 33.21 25.88
N GLU A 94 13.65 33.46 25.57
CA GLU A 94 14.28 33.02 24.33
C GLU A 94 14.24 31.49 24.19
N TYR A 95 14.57 30.77 25.26
CA TYR A 95 14.50 29.31 25.28
C TYR A 95 13.06 28.81 25.07
N ALA A 96 12.09 29.40 25.78
CA ALA A 96 10.67 29.05 25.62
C ALA A 96 10.19 29.30 24.18
N GLN A 97 10.57 30.42 23.58
CA GLN A 97 10.27 30.73 22.18
C GLN A 97 10.91 29.72 21.23
N GLN A 98 12.17 29.32 21.47
CA GLN A 98 12.84 28.31 20.67
C GLN A 98 12.14 26.95 20.76
N VAL A 99 11.75 26.53 21.97
CA VAL A 99 11.00 25.29 22.19
C VAL A 99 9.68 25.34 21.42
N LEU A 100 8.91 26.43 21.52
CA LEU A 100 7.66 26.60 20.80
C LEU A 100 7.85 26.52 19.27
N ARG A 101 8.83 27.25 18.72
CA ARG A 101 9.13 27.19 17.28
C ARG A 101 9.49 25.77 16.83
N SER A 102 10.33 25.08 17.60
CA SER A 102 10.73 23.69 17.27
C SER A 102 9.54 22.72 17.33
N ALA A 103 8.64 22.89 18.31
CA ALA A 103 7.44 22.08 18.45
C ALA A 103 6.47 22.32 17.28
N GLN A 104 6.24 23.58 16.90
CA GLN A 104 5.40 23.96 15.76
C GLN A 104 5.95 23.40 14.44
N GLN A 105 7.26 23.50 14.21
CA GLN A 105 7.90 22.97 13.01
C GLN A 105 7.75 21.44 12.92
N ARG A 106 7.98 20.72 14.03
CA ARG A 106 7.78 19.26 14.06
C ARG A 106 6.33 18.88 13.84
N ALA A 107 5.38 19.61 14.43
CA ALA A 107 3.96 19.36 14.22
C ALA A 107 3.56 19.55 12.75
N ALA A 108 4.07 20.58 12.09
CA ALA A 108 3.86 20.79 10.66
C ALA A 108 4.43 19.63 9.82
N GLN A 109 5.65 19.18 10.12
CA GLN A 109 6.26 18.02 9.42
C GLN A 109 5.44 16.74 9.58
N ILE A 110 4.96 16.44 10.79
CA ILE A 110 4.13 15.25 11.04
C ILE A 110 2.80 15.33 10.27
N LEU A 111 2.19 16.51 10.19
CA LEU A 111 0.96 16.71 9.41
C LEU A 111 1.20 16.53 7.91
N ASP A 112 2.31 17.04 7.39
CA ASP A 112 2.68 16.85 5.98
C ASP A 112 2.91 15.36 5.67
N GLU A 113 3.66 14.65 6.52
CA GLU A 113 3.86 13.20 6.43
C GLU A 113 2.53 12.44 6.47
N SER A 114 1.62 12.83 7.37
CA SER A 114 0.27 12.23 7.44
C SER A 114 -0.54 12.51 6.17
N GLY A 115 -0.43 13.71 5.60
CA GLY A 115 -1.04 14.07 4.32
C GLY A 115 -0.56 13.19 3.17
N ILE A 116 0.75 12.93 3.10
CA ILE A 116 1.35 12.03 2.11
C ILE A 116 0.82 10.60 2.30
N ILE A 117 0.75 10.10 3.54
CA ILE A 117 0.22 8.76 3.83
C ILE A 117 -1.25 8.65 3.40
N GLN A 118 -2.10 9.62 3.75
CA GLN A 118 -3.52 9.61 3.33
C GLN A 118 -3.67 9.67 1.81
N GLN A 119 -2.84 10.48 1.14
CA GLN A 119 -2.83 10.54 -0.32
C GLN A 119 -2.42 9.20 -0.94
N ALA A 120 -1.36 8.58 -0.43
CA ALA A 120 -0.90 7.28 -0.87
C ALA A 120 -1.96 6.19 -0.64
N GLU A 121 -2.66 6.21 0.50
CA GLU A 121 -3.77 5.30 0.79
C GLU A 121 -4.93 5.47 -0.19
N ARG A 122 -5.32 6.72 -0.50
CA ARG A 122 -6.37 6.99 -1.50
C ARG A 122 -5.96 6.49 -2.89
N GLN A 123 -4.73 6.75 -3.30
CA GLN A 123 -4.21 6.27 -4.58
C GLN A 123 -4.17 4.73 -4.62
N ALA A 124 -3.69 4.09 -3.57
CA ALA A 124 -3.67 2.63 -3.46
C ALA A 124 -5.09 2.04 -3.51
N ALA A 125 -6.06 2.67 -2.84
CA ALA A 125 -7.46 2.26 -2.89
C ALA A 125 -8.05 2.38 -4.31
N GLN A 126 -7.76 3.48 -5.01
CA GLN A 126 -8.17 3.67 -6.40
C GLN A 126 -7.54 2.64 -7.35
N ILE A 127 -6.24 2.35 -7.18
CA ILE A 127 -5.55 1.33 -7.97
C ILE A 127 -6.18 -0.04 -7.72
N ARG A 128 -6.43 -0.42 -6.46
CA ARG A 128 -7.09 -1.69 -6.13
C ARG A 128 -8.48 -1.79 -6.75
N GLN A 129 -9.28 -0.73 -6.67
CA GLN A 129 -10.62 -0.72 -7.26
C GLN A 129 -10.55 -0.86 -8.79
N ARG A 130 -9.63 -0.15 -9.43
CA ARG A 130 -9.42 -0.24 -10.88
C ARG A 130 -8.99 -1.63 -11.30
N VAL A 131 -8.01 -2.23 -10.62
CA VAL A 131 -7.54 -3.59 -10.89
C VAL A 131 -8.68 -4.59 -10.70
N GLN A 132 -9.49 -4.45 -9.65
CA GLN A 132 -10.64 -5.32 -9.43
C GLN A 132 -11.63 -5.26 -10.60
N GLN A 133 -11.99 -4.05 -11.04
CA GLN A 133 -12.90 -3.85 -12.18
C GLN A 133 -12.32 -4.39 -13.49
N GLU A 134 -11.02 -4.15 -13.74
CA GLU A 134 -10.32 -4.67 -14.91
C GLU A 134 -10.27 -6.20 -14.91
N CYS A 135 -9.99 -6.83 -13.75
CA CYS A 135 -10.00 -8.28 -13.61
C CYS A 135 -11.40 -8.87 -13.83
N GLU A 136 -12.45 -8.26 -13.26
CA GLU A 136 -13.83 -8.69 -13.47
C GLU A 136 -14.24 -8.58 -14.94
N SER A 137 -13.91 -7.46 -15.58
CA SER A 137 -14.17 -7.26 -17.01
C SER A 137 -13.42 -8.28 -17.88
N LEU A 138 -12.14 -8.54 -17.59
CA LEU A 138 -11.34 -9.50 -18.35
C LEU A 138 -11.85 -10.93 -18.16
N GLN A 139 -12.26 -11.30 -16.95
CA GLN A 139 -12.88 -12.59 -16.68
C GLN A 139 -14.17 -12.76 -17.47
N GLN A 140 -15.04 -11.75 -17.47
CA GLN A 140 -16.29 -11.78 -18.25
C GLN A 140 -16.00 -11.94 -19.75
N GLN A 141 -15.09 -11.14 -20.31
CA GLN A 141 -14.68 -11.26 -21.71
C GLN A 141 -14.13 -12.64 -22.04
N THR A 142 -13.29 -13.20 -21.18
CA THR A 142 -12.71 -14.54 -21.38
C THR A 142 -13.81 -15.61 -21.36
N LEU A 143 -14.80 -15.50 -20.47
CA LEU A 143 -15.93 -16.42 -20.43
C LEU A 143 -16.78 -16.32 -21.70
N ASP A 144 -17.08 -15.10 -22.15
CA ASP A 144 -17.86 -14.88 -23.39
C ASP A 144 -17.12 -15.45 -24.61
N GLU A 145 -15.80 -15.26 -24.70
CA GLU A 145 -14.96 -15.81 -25.76
C GLU A 145 -14.95 -17.35 -25.74
N ILE A 146 -14.83 -17.95 -24.55
CA ILE A 146 -14.88 -19.41 -24.38
C ILE A 146 -16.24 -19.95 -24.82
N GLU A 147 -17.34 -19.30 -24.44
CA GLU A 147 -18.69 -19.71 -24.84
C GLU A 147 -18.89 -19.60 -26.35
N GLN A 148 -18.44 -18.51 -26.97
CA GLN A 148 -18.50 -18.34 -28.42
C GLN A 148 -17.67 -19.40 -29.16
N MET A 149 -16.43 -19.63 -28.73
CA MET A 149 -15.57 -20.66 -29.31
C MET A 149 -16.22 -22.04 -29.19
N ARG A 150 -16.76 -22.37 -28.01
CA ARG A 150 -17.48 -23.62 -27.78
C ARG A 150 -18.66 -23.78 -28.74
N HIS A 151 -19.45 -22.73 -28.95
CA HIS A 151 -20.55 -22.77 -29.89
C HIS A 151 -20.09 -22.98 -31.33
N SER A 152 -19.04 -22.29 -31.79
CA SER A 152 -18.47 -22.48 -33.14
C SER A 152 -17.98 -23.91 -33.33
N THR A 153 -17.18 -24.44 -32.39
CA THR A 153 -16.66 -25.80 -32.47
C THR A 153 -17.77 -26.84 -32.51
N LEU A 154 -18.83 -26.67 -31.72
CA LEU A 154 -19.97 -27.59 -31.74
C LEU A 154 -20.68 -27.57 -33.10
N GLN A 155 -20.86 -26.40 -33.70
CA GLN A 155 -21.45 -26.27 -35.04
C GLN A 155 -20.56 -26.91 -36.11
N GLU A 156 -19.26 -26.66 -36.08
CA GLU A 156 -18.28 -27.24 -37.01
C GLU A 156 -18.27 -28.77 -36.92
N VAL A 157 -18.26 -29.32 -35.71
CA VAL A 157 -18.31 -30.78 -35.49
C VAL A 157 -19.63 -31.35 -36.02
N GLN A 158 -20.75 -30.67 -35.84
CA GLN A 158 -22.04 -31.11 -36.38
C GLN A 158 -22.04 -31.11 -37.92
N GLN A 159 -21.52 -30.05 -38.54
CA GLN A 159 -21.41 -29.96 -40.00
C GLN A 159 -20.48 -31.03 -40.56
N LEU A 160 -19.33 -31.24 -39.93
CA LEU A 160 -18.38 -32.28 -40.33
C LEU A 160 -19.05 -33.66 -40.26
N ARG A 161 -19.77 -33.96 -39.18
CA ARG A 161 -20.50 -35.22 -39.05
C ARG A 161 -21.54 -35.41 -40.15
N GLN A 162 -22.33 -34.38 -40.46
CA GLN A 162 -23.34 -34.46 -41.52
C GLN A 162 -22.68 -34.68 -42.89
N LYS A 163 -21.60 -33.96 -43.17
CA LYS A 163 -20.84 -34.11 -44.42
C LYS A 163 -20.25 -35.51 -44.57
N THR A 164 -19.57 -36.01 -43.54
CA THR A 164 -19.01 -37.37 -43.56
C THR A 164 -20.11 -38.43 -43.71
N GLN A 165 -21.26 -38.25 -43.05
CA GLN A 165 -22.40 -39.16 -43.24
C GLN A 165 -22.93 -39.15 -44.68
N ALA A 166 -23.07 -37.97 -45.28
CA ALA A 166 -23.47 -37.85 -46.68
C ALA A 166 -22.45 -38.50 -47.62
N GLU A 167 -21.16 -38.24 -47.44
CA GLU A 167 -20.08 -38.84 -48.23
C GLU A 167 -20.05 -40.36 -48.11
N CYS A 168 -20.20 -40.90 -46.89
CA CYS A 168 -20.29 -42.35 -46.70
C CYS A 168 -21.51 -42.95 -47.41
N HIS A 169 -22.65 -42.25 -47.39
CA HIS A 169 -23.85 -42.70 -48.08
C HIS A 169 -23.67 -42.72 -49.60
N GLU A 170 -23.08 -41.67 -50.17
CA GLU A 170 -22.77 -41.60 -51.60
C GLU A 170 -21.77 -42.69 -52.02
N ILE A 171 -20.74 -42.94 -51.21
CA ILE A 171 -19.77 -44.02 -51.48
C ILE A 171 -20.46 -45.40 -51.45
N GLN A 172 -21.32 -45.65 -50.45
CA GLN A 172 -22.07 -46.91 -50.36
C GLN A 172 -22.97 -47.10 -51.58
N LYS A 173 -23.74 -46.07 -51.95
CA LYS A 173 -24.61 -46.12 -53.12
C LYS A 173 -23.82 -46.35 -54.41
N GLY A 174 -22.71 -45.64 -54.61
CA GLY A 174 -21.86 -45.84 -55.78
C GLY A 174 -21.24 -47.25 -55.83
N ALA A 175 -20.93 -47.87 -54.68
CA ALA A 175 -20.46 -49.24 -54.61
C ALA A 175 -21.56 -50.25 -54.95
N ASP A 176 -22.78 -50.03 -54.45
CA ASP A 176 -23.95 -50.85 -54.77
C ASP A 176 -24.27 -50.78 -56.27
N ASP A 177 -24.30 -49.57 -56.85
CA ASP A 177 -24.53 -49.34 -58.28
C ASP A 177 -23.45 -50.02 -59.15
N TYR A 178 -22.19 -49.96 -58.71
CA TYR A 178 -21.09 -50.64 -59.39
C TYR A 178 -21.20 -52.17 -59.31
N ALA A 179 -21.57 -52.71 -58.14
CA ALA A 179 -21.76 -54.14 -57.95
C ALA A 179 -22.88 -54.67 -58.87
N GLU A 180 -24.01 -53.97 -58.94
CA GLU A 180 -25.11 -54.33 -59.84
C GLU A 180 -24.66 -54.32 -61.31
N ALA A 181 -23.95 -53.28 -61.74
CA ALA A 181 -23.45 -53.19 -63.12
C ALA A 181 -22.48 -54.33 -63.48
N VAL A 182 -21.59 -54.71 -62.56
CA VAL A 182 -20.67 -55.84 -62.76
C VAL A 182 -21.43 -57.16 -62.82
N LEU A 183 -22.42 -57.36 -61.95
CA LEU A 183 -23.24 -58.58 -61.94
C LEU A 183 -24.08 -58.70 -63.21
N GLU A 184 -24.66 -57.60 -63.70
CA GLU A 184 -25.42 -57.57 -64.95
C GLU A 184 -24.53 -57.92 -66.16
N ASP A 185 -23.30 -57.41 -66.20
CA ASP A 185 -22.34 -57.75 -67.26
C ASP A 185 -21.94 -59.24 -67.20
N LEU A 186 -21.67 -59.76 -66.00
CA LEU A 186 -21.37 -61.19 -65.81
C LEU A 186 -22.54 -62.09 -66.24
N ASP A 187 -23.78 -61.74 -65.86
CA ASP A 187 -24.97 -62.50 -66.27
C ASP A 187 -25.12 -62.52 -67.80
N ARG A 188 -24.91 -61.36 -68.44
CA ARG A 188 -24.94 -61.23 -69.91
C ARG A 188 -23.87 -62.10 -70.57
N GLN A 189 -22.62 -62.08 -70.08
CA GLN A 189 -21.53 -62.90 -70.59
C GLN A 189 -21.81 -64.40 -70.43
N LEU A 190 -22.31 -64.82 -69.26
CA LEU A 190 -22.69 -66.21 -69.01
C LEU A 190 -23.85 -66.66 -69.91
N GLY A 191 -24.85 -65.79 -70.12
CA GLY A 191 -25.96 -66.03 -71.04
C GLY A 191 -25.49 -66.28 -72.47
N GLN A 192 -24.56 -65.45 -72.97
CA GLN A 192 -23.93 -65.64 -74.29
C GLN A 192 -23.18 -66.96 -74.38
N MET A 193 -22.37 -67.28 -73.38
CA MET A 193 -21.61 -68.54 -73.32
C MET A 193 -22.53 -69.76 -73.35
N LEU A 194 -23.60 -69.75 -72.55
CA LEU A 194 -24.60 -70.81 -72.51
C LEU A 194 -25.32 -70.97 -73.85
N GLN A 195 -25.60 -69.88 -74.56
CA GLN A 195 -26.20 -69.92 -75.89
C GLN A 195 -25.26 -70.59 -76.91
N VAL A 196 -23.97 -70.25 -76.87
CA VAL A 196 -22.94 -70.92 -77.70
C VAL A 196 -22.89 -72.42 -77.38
N ILE A 197 -22.90 -72.82 -76.10
CA ILE A 197 -22.89 -74.23 -75.69
C ILE A 197 -24.15 -74.96 -76.16
N ARG A 198 -25.35 -74.36 -76.02
CA ARG A 198 -26.60 -74.94 -76.51
C ARG A 198 -26.54 -75.17 -78.02
N ASN A 199 -26.04 -74.19 -78.77
CA ASN A 199 -25.87 -74.30 -80.21
C ASN A 199 -24.87 -75.41 -80.59
N GLY A 200 -23.72 -75.48 -79.91
CA GLY A 200 -22.73 -76.55 -80.11
C GLY A 200 -23.28 -77.95 -79.78
N ARG A 201 -24.04 -78.09 -78.67
CA ARG A 201 -24.69 -79.35 -78.31
C ARG A 201 -25.74 -79.79 -79.32
N GLN A 202 -26.49 -78.87 -79.92
CA GLN A 202 -27.44 -79.19 -80.98
C GLN A 202 -26.76 -79.75 -82.24
N GLN A 203 -25.54 -79.30 -82.55
CA GLN A 203 -24.76 -79.78 -83.70
C GLN A 203 -24.18 -81.19 -83.48
N VAL A 204 -23.83 -81.55 -82.23
CA VAL A 204 -23.20 -82.84 -81.89
C VAL A 204 -24.23 -83.96 -81.66
N ARG A 205 -25.53 -83.62 -81.54
CA ARG A 205 -26.61 -84.61 -81.41
C ARG A 205 -26.72 -85.39 -82.75
N PRO A 206 -26.41 -86.70 -82.80
CA PRO A 206 -26.42 -87.42 -84.07
C PRO A 206 -27.86 -87.49 -84.61
N LYS A 207 -28.04 -87.09 -85.88
CA LYS A 207 -29.27 -87.43 -86.62
C LYS A 207 -29.42 -88.95 -86.59
N PRO A 208 -30.61 -89.51 -86.25
CA PRO A 208 -30.79 -90.95 -86.24
C PRO A 208 -30.47 -91.50 -87.64
N THR A 209 -29.51 -92.43 -87.69
CA THR A 209 -29.11 -93.14 -88.89
C THR A 209 -30.24 -94.08 -89.32
N SER A 210 -31.07 -93.61 -90.24
CA SER A 210 -31.91 -94.48 -91.07
C SER A 210 -31.03 -95.08 -92.17
N SER A 211 -30.59 -96.33 -91.98
CA SER A 211 -29.90 -97.12 -93.00
C SER A 211 -30.55 -98.50 -93.14
N LYS A 212 -30.58 -99.01 -94.39
CA LYS A 212 -31.03 -100.32 -94.95
C LYS A 212 -32.52 -100.43 -95.36
N ASN A 213 -32.91 -100.81 -96.58
CA ASN A 213 -32.29 -101.63 -97.66
C ASN A 213 -32.86 -101.30 -99.07
N LEU A 214 -32.04 -101.47 -100.12
CA LEU A 214 -32.37 -101.69 -101.57
C LEU A 214 -32.53 -103.23 -101.83
N PRO A 215 -32.85 -103.82 -103.04
CA PRO A 215 -32.99 -103.29 -104.43
C PRO A 215 -34.12 -103.94 -105.33
N GLY A 216 -34.23 -103.50 -106.61
CA GLY A 216 -34.78 -104.25 -107.78
C GLY A 216 -36.32 -104.37 -107.86
N GLU A 217 -37.03 -104.41 -108.99
CA GLU A 217 -36.81 -104.55 -110.43
C GLU A 217 -38.03 -103.93 -111.14
N ARG A 218 -37.86 -103.45 -112.38
CA ARG A 218 -38.97 -103.10 -113.31
C ARG A 218 -39.42 -104.36 -114.06
N PRO A 219 -40.64 -104.35 -114.62
CA PRO A 219 -40.72 -104.14 -116.07
C PRO A 219 -41.51 -102.88 -116.47
#